data_AF-A0A7V7DSG4-F1
#
_entry.id   AF-A0A7V7DSG4-F1
#
_cell.length_a   1.000
_cell.length_b   1.000
_cell.length_c   1.000
_cell.angle_alpha   90.00
_cell.angle_beta   90.00
_cell.angle_gamma   90.00
#
_symmetry.space_group_name_H-M   'P 1'
#
loop_
_entity.id
_entity.type
_entity.pdbx_description
1 polymer ?
#
loop_
_entity_poly.entity_id
_entity_poly.type
_entity_poly.pdbx_seq_one_letter_code
_entity_poly.pdbx_strand_id
1 'polypeptide(L)'
;IPPGPRPWHGVQWLENKGGLTFEYHRIGDFPGAYFANAVDLDKDGDLDIGVVSAFNKWDDPEAQSMIWFENDGKMGFKPHDLASDPTHLLVLDAADMDGDGWVDFVTGGMHAYPPFDRMSRVLLWRNHWPERKAVE
;
A
#
# COMPACT_ATOMS: atom_id res chain seq x y z
N ILE A 1 14.17 19.28 -5.03
CA ILE A 1 12.84 19.33 -5.67
C ILE A 1 11.84 18.95 -4.60
N PRO A 2 10.78 19.73 -4.35
CA PRO A 2 9.79 19.34 -3.35
C PRO A 2 9.18 17.96 -3.69
N PRO A 3 8.78 17.19 -2.66
CA PRO A 3 7.99 15.98 -2.81
C PRO A 3 6.77 16.22 -3.72
N GLY A 4 6.35 15.19 -4.45
CA GLY A 4 5.20 15.32 -5.35
C GLY A 4 5.19 14.33 -6.50
N PRO A 5 4.06 14.25 -7.24
CA PRO A 5 3.87 13.27 -8.31
C PRO A 5 4.85 13.47 -9.47
N ARG A 6 5.25 12.35 -10.08
CA ARG A 6 5.99 12.31 -11.35
C ARG A 6 5.37 11.24 -12.24
N PRO A 7 5.44 11.37 -13.58
CA PRO A 7 4.86 10.38 -14.50
C PRO A 7 5.40 8.96 -14.34
N TRP A 8 6.58 8.79 -13.73
CA TRP A 8 7.19 7.48 -13.49
C TRP A 8 6.92 6.94 -12.08
N HIS A 9 6.32 7.71 -11.17
CA HIS A 9 6.00 7.24 -9.83
C HIS A 9 4.87 6.23 -9.87
N GLY A 10 5.06 5.08 -9.24
CA GLY A 10 4.02 4.06 -9.14
C GLY A 10 4.61 2.68 -8.99
N VAL A 11 3.75 1.70 -9.12
CA VAL A 11 4.01 0.31 -8.74
C VAL A 11 4.16 -0.52 -10.00
N GLN A 12 5.14 -1.41 -9.96
CA GLN A 12 5.61 -2.15 -11.13
C GLN A 12 5.90 -3.59 -10.71
N TRP A 13 5.64 -4.51 -11.60
CA TRP A 13 5.97 -5.93 -11.44
C TRP A 13 7.01 -6.32 -12.50
N LEU A 14 8.06 -6.99 -12.04
CA LEU A 14 9.07 -7.61 -12.90
C LEU A 14 8.82 -9.11 -12.93
N GLU A 15 8.18 -9.60 -13.99
CA GLU A 15 7.88 -11.02 -14.16
C GLU A 15 9.17 -11.77 -14.53
N ASN A 16 9.58 -12.73 -13.71
CA ASN A 16 10.73 -13.57 -14.02
C ASN A 16 10.38 -14.59 -15.12
N LYS A 17 10.92 -14.39 -16.33
CA LYS A 17 10.74 -15.31 -17.47
C LYS A 17 11.75 -16.46 -17.49
N GLY A 18 12.57 -16.58 -16.43
CA GLY A 18 13.67 -17.54 -16.34
C GLY A 18 14.98 -16.99 -16.87
N GLY A 19 16.09 -17.62 -16.48
CA GLY A 19 17.43 -17.25 -16.97
C GLY A 19 17.85 -15.81 -16.66
N LEU A 20 17.39 -15.24 -15.54
CA LEU A 20 17.60 -13.82 -15.17
C LEU A 20 17.02 -12.80 -16.17
N THR A 21 16.03 -13.23 -16.97
CA THR A 21 15.26 -12.34 -17.85
C THR A 21 13.98 -11.92 -17.14
N PHE A 22 13.70 -10.62 -17.14
CA PHE A 22 12.53 -10.04 -16.50
C PHE A 22 11.70 -9.23 -17.51
N GLU A 23 10.40 -9.44 -17.50
CA GLU A 23 9.44 -8.66 -18.25
C GLU A 23 8.83 -7.58 -17.35
N TYR A 24 8.72 -6.36 -17.85
CA TYR A 24 8.19 -5.24 -17.09
C TYR A 24 6.68 -5.11 -17.27
N HIS A 25 5.96 -4.99 -16.17
CA HIS A 25 4.53 -4.71 -16.12
C HIS A 25 4.27 -3.50 -15.22
N ARG A 26 3.46 -2.55 -15.71
CA ARG A 26 2.97 -1.44 -14.90
C ARG A 26 1.71 -1.87 -14.17
N ILE A 27 1.70 -1.76 -12.84
CA ILE A 27 0.51 -2.03 -12.02
C ILE A 27 -0.36 -0.78 -11.95
N GLY A 28 0.23 0.37 -11.59
CA GLY A 28 -0.52 1.61 -11.49
C GLY A 28 0.32 2.79 -11.01
N ASP A 29 -0.28 3.98 -11.10
CA ASP A 29 0.34 5.22 -10.63
C ASP A 29 0.09 5.37 -9.13
N PHE A 30 1.15 5.65 -8.39
CA PHE A 30 1.05 5.99 -6.97
C PHE A 30 2.23 6.91 -6.59
N PRO A 31 2.00 8.23 -6.50
CA PRO A 31 3.03 9.20 -6.17
C PRO A 31 3.75 8.86 -4.87
N GLY A 32 5.09 8.82 -4.92
CA GLY A 32 5.90 8.60 -3.72
C GLY A 32 5.84 7.17 -3.17
N ALA A 33 5.29 6.21 -3.92
CA ALA A 33 5.33 4.79 -3.59
C ALA A 33 6.74 4.39 -3.12
N TYR A 34 6.82 3.79 -1.94
CA TYR A 34 8.09 3.53 -1.28
C TYR A 34 8.26 2.07 -0.87
N PHE A 35 7.19 1.47 -0.34
CA PHE A 35 7.18 0.05 0.02
C PHE A 35 5.88 -0.58 -0.46
N ALA A 36 5.98 -1.81 -0.96
CA ALA A 36 4.86 -2.63 -1.40
C ALA A 36 4.95 -4.01 -0.73
N ASN A 37 3.81 -4.53 -0.30
CA ASN A 37 3.67 -5.85 0.29
C ASN A 37 2.65 -6.65 -0.54
N ALA A 38 2.97 -7.91 -0.85
CA ALA A 38 2.08 -8.79 -1.59
C ALA A 38 1.33 -9.71 -0.61
N VAL A 39 0.01 -9.64 -0.57
CA VAL A 39 -0.85 -10.38 0.37
C VAL A 39 -2.24 -10.55 -0.23
N ASP A 40 -2.89 -11.68 0.05
CA ASP A 40 -4.30 -11.92 -0.30
C ASP A 40 -5.18 -11.15 0.71
N LEU A 41 -5.60 -9.93 0.35
CA LEU A 41 -6.23 -8.99 1.29
C LEU A 41 -7.72 -9.27 1.47
N ASP A 42 -8.38 -9.72 0.41
CA ASP A 42 -9.82 -9.98 0.36
C ASP A 42 -10.19 -11.49 0.42
N LYS A 43 -9.18 -12.38 0.44
CA LYS A 43 -9.31 -13.84 0.57
C LYS A 43 -9.93 -14.53 -0.65
N ASP A 44 -9.75 -13.98 -1.83
CA ASP A 44 -10.17 -14.64 -3.06
C ASP A 44 -9.15 -15.66 -3.60
N GLY A 45 -7.96 -15.70 -2.98
CA GLY A 45 -6.91 -16.69 -3.23
C GLY A 45 -5.81 -16.19 -4.16
N ASP A 46 -5.82 -14.92 -4.57
CA ASP A 46 -4.73 -14.31 -5.29
C ASP A 46 -4.01 -13.21 -4.50
N LEU A 47 -2.77 -12.90 -4.90
CA LEU A 47 -1.95 -11.94 -4.17
C LEU A 47 -2.20 -10.53 -4.69
N ASP A 48 -2.78 -9.71 -3.84
CA ASP A 48 -2.89 -8.28 -4.04
C ASP A 48 -1.60 -7.54 -3.67
N ILE A 49 -1.56 -6.24 -3.95
CA ILE A 49 -0.45 -5.37 -3.55
C ILE A 49 -0.93 -4.22 -2.66
N GLY A 50 -0.57 -4.25 -1.37
CA GLY A 50 -0.68 -3.11 -0.46
C GLY A 50 0.56 -2.21 -0.55
N VAL A 51 0.38 -0.88 -0.57
CA VAL A 51 1.49 0.05 -0.86
C VAL A 51 1.41 1.29 0.02
N VAL A 52 2.57 1.74 0.51
CA VAL A 52 2.72 3.00 1.25
C VAL A 52 3.52 4.03 0.47
N SER A 53 3.26 5.30 0.73
CA SER A 53 3.96 6.44 0.13
C SER A 53 4.76 7.24 1.15
N ALA A 54 6.02 7.50 0.77
CA ALA A 54 6.97 8.24 1.57
C ALA A 54 7.37 9.59 0.98
N PHE A 55 6.90 9.97 -0.21
CA PHE A 55 7.28 11.23 -0.87
C PHE A 55 6.20 11.75 -1.84
N ASN A 56 4.92 11.64 -1.46
CA ASN A 56 3.81 12.23 -2.20
C ASN A 56 3.70 13.75 -1.94
N LYS A 57 2.59 14.35 -2.37
CA LYS A 57 2.31 15.79 -2.21
C LYS A 57 1.69 16.05 -0.82
N TRP A 58 2.49 15.97 0.25
CA TRP A 58 1.98 16.05 1.64
C TRP A 58 1.30 17.35 2.03
N ASP A 59 1.60 18.44 1.33
CA ASP A 59 0.91 19.72 1.46
C ASP A 59 -0.56 19.65 1.07
N ASP A 60 -0.96 18.60 0.36
CA ASP A 60 -2.33 18.26 0.04
C ASP A 60 -2.87 17.22 1.05
N PRO A 61 -3.85 17.57 1.91
CA PRO A 61 -4.40 16.64 2.89
C PRO A 61 -5.05 15.39 2.28
N GLU A 62 -5.48 15.48 1.01
CA GLU A 62 -6.11 14.38 0.29
C GLU A 62 -5.10 13.47 -0.42
N ALA A 63 -3.80 13.80 -0.39
CA ALA A 63 -2.77 12.97 -1.00
C ALA A 63 -2.64 11.63 -0.26
N GLN A 64 -2.97 10.55 -0.98
CA GLN A 64 -2.97 9.18 -0.47
C GLN A 64 -1.58 8.76 0.01
N SER A 65 -1.50 8.33 1.26
CA SER A 65 -0.32 7.71 1.88
C SER A 65 -0.37 6.19 1.83
N MET A 66 -1.54 5.60 1.57
CA MET A 66 -1.74 4.17 1.37
C MET A 66 -2.71 3.87 0.23
N ILE A 67 -2.42 2.82 -0.53
CA ILE A 67 -3.27 2.31 -1.61
C ILE A 67 -3.20 0.78 -1.62
N TRP A 68 -4.27 0.14 -2.05
CA TRP A 68 -4.35 -1.29 -2.34
C TRP A 68 -4.62 -1.49 -3.82
N PHE A 69 -3.85 -2.34 -4.47
CA PHE A 69 -4.11 -2.81 -5.83
C PHE A 69 -4.66 -4.23 -5.76
N GLU A 70 -5.99 -4.34 -5.88
CA GLU A 70 -6.75 -5.60 -5.97
C GLU A 70 -6.38 -6.30 -7.28
N ASN A 71 -5.90 -7.53 -7.22
CA ASN A 71 -5.61 -8.35 -8.39
C ASN A 71 -6.85 -9.18 -8.76
N ASP A 72 -7.06 -9.39 -10.07
CA ASP A 72 -8.24 -10.10 -10.60
C ASP A 72 -7.97 -11.59 -10.88
N GLY A 73 -6.92 -12.14 -10.28
CA GLY A 73 -6.39 -13.47 -10.54
C GLY A 73 -5.67 -13.63 -11.88
N LYS A 74 -5.60 -12.58 -12.70
CA LYS A 74 -5.00 -12.58 -14.04
C LYS A 74 -3.95 -11.49 -14.22
N MET A 75 -3.44 -10.94 -13.11
CA MET A 75 -2.49 -9.83 -13.10
C MET A 75 -3.10 -8.53 -13.64
N GLY A 76 -4.44 -8.41 -13.61
CA GLY A 76 -5.17 -7.16 -13.80
C GLY A 76 -5.41 -6.51 -12.45
N PHE A 77 -4.91 -5.30 -12.26
CA PHE A 77 -4.94 -4.62 -10.96
C PHE A 77 -5.92 -3.44 -10.94
N LYS A 78 -6.75 -3.38 -9.90
CA LYS A 78 -7.69 -2.29 -9.64
C LYS A 78 -7.27 -1.53 -8.37
N PRO A 79 -7.07 -0.20 -8.45
CA PRO A 79 -6.67 0.59 -7.29
C PRO A 79 -7.85 0.88 -6.35
N HIS A 80 -7.57 0.83 -5.05
CA HIS A 80 -8.43 1.25 -3.95
C HIS A 80 -7.66 2.16 -3.01
N ASP A 81 -8.17 3.37 -2.81
CA ASP A 81 -7.62 4.32 -1.87
C ASP A 81 -7.86 3.83 -0.42
N LEU A 82 -6.81 3.82 0.40
CA LEU A 82 -6.91 3.34 1.79
C LEU A 82 -6.80 4.47 2.81
N ALA A 83 -5.80 5.36 2.66
CA ALA A 83 -5.55 6.40 3.64
C ALA A 83 -4.72 7.56 3.08
N SER A 84 -4.93 8.75 3.66
CA SER A 84 -4.11 9.96 3.48
C SER A 84 -3.49 10.48 4.79
N ASP A 85 -3.73 9.79 5.91
CA ASP A 85 -3.23 10.11 7.25
C ASP A 85 -2.98 8.81 8.04
N PRO A 86 -1.78 8.57 8.60
CA PRO A 86 -0.58 9.42 8.62
C PRO A 86 0.16 9.50 7.29
N THR A 87 1.06 10.49 7.22
CA THR A 87 1.94 10.73 6.08
C THR A 87 3.33 10.12 6.29
N HIS A 88 4.24 10.28 5.30
CA HIS A 88 5.65 9.84 5.39
C HIS A 88 5.87 8.36 5.73
N LEU A 89 5.05 7.47 5.19
CA LEU A 89 5.10 6.04 5.48
C LEU A 89 6.21 5.34 4.68
N LEU A 90 7.13 4.68 5.38
CA LEU A 90 8.30 4.01 4.80
C LEU A 90 8.16 2.48 4.75
N VAL A 91 7.38 1.90 5.65
CA VAL A 91 7.25 0.45 5.77
C VAL A 91 5.80 0.06 5.95
N LEU A 92 5.49 -1.13 5.46
CA LEU A 92 4.19 -1.79 5.54
C LEU A 92 4.44 -3.28 5.77
N ASP A 93 3.78 -3.84 6.78
CA ASP A 93 3.68 -5.27 6.96
C ASP A 93 2.22 -5.67 7.10
N ALA A 94 1.92 -6.92 6.76
CA ALA A 94 0.56 -7.43 6.62
C ALA A 94 0.43 -8.80 7.30
N ALA A 95 -0.50 -8.92 8.24
CA ALA A 95 -0.84 -10.18 8.89
C ALA A 95 -2.19 -10.06 9.60
N ASP A 96 -2.76 -11.18 10.02
CA ASP A 96 -3.85 -11.20 10.99
C ASP A 96 -3.32 -10.84 12.39
N MET A 97 -3.44 -9.56 12.77
CA MET A 97 -2.82 -9.02 13.99
C MET A 97 -3.76 -9.08 15.19
N ASP A 98 -5.07 -9.12 14.95
CA ASP A 98 -6.08 -9.23 16.01
C ASP A 98 -6.72 -10.62 16.15
N GLY A 99 -6.38 -11.57 15.27
CA GLY A 99 -6.79 -12.96 15.33
C GLY A 99 -8.19 -13.22 14.76
N ASP A 100 -8.75 -12.28 13.99
CA ASP A 100 -10.06 -12.44 13.35
C ASP A 100 -10.01 -13.21 12.02
N GLY A 101 -8.80 -13.61 11.62
CA GLY A 101 -8.50 -14.34 10.41
C GLY A 101 -8.33 -13.47 9.18
N TRP A 102 -8.57 -12.16 9.23
CA TRP A 102 -8.40 -11.23 8.12
C TRP A 102 -7.08 -10.46 8.23
N VAL A 103 -6.61 -9.97 7.09
CA VAL A 103 -5.32 -9.28 7.04
C VAL A 103 -5.49 -7.84 7.53
N ASP A 104 -4.74 -7.51 8.57
CA ASP A 104 -4.49 -6.16 9.04
C ASP A 104 -3.18 -5.62 8.45
N PHE A 105 -2.93 -4.32 8.64
CA PHE A 105 -1.64 -3.71 8.31
C PHE A 105 -0.95 -3.08 9.52
N VAL A 106 0.37 -3.07 9.50
CA VAL A 106 1.19 -2.21 10.37
C VAL A 106 2.08 -1.34 9.49
N THR A 107 2.06 -0.04 9.71
CA THR A 107 2.94 0.90 9.00
C THR A 107 3.89 1.61 9.94
N GLY A 108 5.00 2.07 9.38
CA GLY A 108 5.99 2.89 10.09
C GLY A 108 6.35 4.14 9.31
N GLY A 109 6.42 5.27 10.00
CA GLY A 109 6.63 6.59 9.40
C GLY A 109 7.92 7.29 9.85
N MET A 110 8.55 8.04 8.94
CA MET A 110 9.72 8.88 9.24
C MET A 110 9.48 10.33 8.78
N HIS A 111 9.28 11.21 9.75
CA HIS A 111 8.93 12.62 9.53
C HIS A 111 10.17 13.50 9.50
N ALA A 112 10.99 13.32 8.46
CA ALA A 112 12.23 14.09 8.29
C ALA A 112 12.00 15.50 7.71
N TYR A 113 10.82 15.74 7.11
CA TYR A 113 10.46 16.99 6.44
C TYR A 113 9.05 17.42 6.87
N PRO A 114 8.70 18.71 6.76
CA PRO A 114 7.32 19.16 6.90
C PRO A 114 6.39 18.51 5.85
N PRO A 115 5.10 18.38 6.14
CA PRO A 115 4.44 18.82 7.36
C PRO A 115 4.75 17.94 8.58
N PHE A 116 4.81 18.57 9.76
CA PHE A 116 4.92 17.87 11.05
C PHE A 116 3.55 17.74 11.71
N ASP A 117 2.55 17.39 10.90
CA ASP A 117 1.21 17.01 11.27
C ASP A 117 0.91 15.62 10.72
N ARG A 118 -0.21 15.00 11.14
CA ARG A 118 -0.62 13.67 10.64
C ARG A 118 0.51 12.64 10.73
N MET A 119 1.13 12.60 11.91
CA MET A 119 2.33 11.81 12.16
C MET A 119 2.00 10.61 13.05
N SER A 120 2.49 9.43 12.65
CA SER A 120 2.59 8.27 13.52
C SER A 120 3.94 7.59 13.32
N ARG A 121 4.50 6.99 14.37
CA ARG A 121 5.78 6.25 14.26
C ARG A 121 5.55 4.80 13.84
N VAL A 122 4.62 4.13 14.50
CA VAL A 122 4.15 2.79 14.18
C VAL A 122 2.64 2.80 14.38
N LEU A 123 1.87 2.42 13.35
CA LEU A 123 0.41 2.42 13.39
C LEU A 123 -0.12 1.06 12.96
N LEU A 124 -1.04 0.52 13.75
CA LEU A 124 -1.84 -0.66 13.41
C LEU A 124 -3.13 -0.19 12.72
N TRP A 125 -3.42 -0.77 11.57
CA TRP A 125 -4.63 -0.57 10.78
C TRP A 125 -5.42 -1.87 10.84
N ARG A 126 -6.57 -1.81 11.51
CA ARG A 126 -7.45 -2.97 11.52
C ARG A 126 -8.36 -2.94 10.31
N ASN A 127 -8.45 -4.06 9.61
CA ASN A 127 -9.37 -4.16 8.50
C ASN A 127 -10.83 -4.12 9.03
N HIS A 128 -11.79 -3.80 8.16
CA HIS A 128 -13.21 -3.85 8.50
C HIS A 128 -14.00 -4.32 7.28
N TRP A 129 -13.88 -5.61 6.97
CA TRP A 129 -14.60 -6.22 5.84
C TRP A 129 -16.10 -6.36 6.16
N PRO A 130 -17.02 -6.00 5.24
CA PRO A 130 -18.46 -6.16 5.45
C PRO A 130 -18.89 -7.60 5.74
N GLU A 131 -18.11 -8.58 5.27
CA GLU A 131 -18.36 -10.02 5.48
C GLU A 131 -17.78 -10.58 6.79
N ARG A 132 -17.34 -9.72 7.72
CA ARG A 132 -17.04 -10.10 9.11
C ARG A 132 -18.28 -10.74 9.75
N LYS A 133 -18.42 -12.06 9.61
CA LYS A 133 -19.23 -12.84 10.54
C LYS A 133 -18.47 -12.75 11.87
N ALA A 134 -19.01 -11.98 12.80
CA ALA A 134 -18.51 -11.96 14.17
C ALA A 134 -18.42 -13.42 14.64
N VAL A 135 -17.21 -13.87 14.96
CA VAL A 135 -17.04 -15.13 15.67
C VAL A 135 -17.42 -14.82 17.11
N GLU A 136 -18.56 -15.39 17.56
CA GLU A 136 -19.02 -15.33 18.95
C GLU A 136 -18.04 -16.01 19.91
#